data_AF-A0A7J8S6J6-F1
#
_entry.id   AF-A0A7J8S6J6-F1
#
_cell.length_a   1.000
_cell.length_b   1.000
_cell.length_c   1.000
_cell.angle_alpha   90.00
_cell.angle_beta   90.00
_cell.angle_gamma   90.00
#
_symmetry.space_group_name_H-M   'P 1'
#
loop_
_entity.id
_entity.type
_entity.pdbx_description
1 polymer ?
#
loop_
_entity_poly.entity_id
_entity_poly.type
_entity_poly.pdbx_seq_one_letter_code
_entity_poly.pdbx_strand_id
1 'polypeptide(L)'
;MENLISLVNKIQRACTALGDHGEASALPTLWDSLPAIAVVGGQSSGKSSVLESIVGKDFLPRGSGIVTRRPLVLQLHKSDEGSREYAEFLHLQRKRFTDFSAVRKEIQDETDRETGQTKQISSVPIHLSIYSPNVVNLTLVDLPGLTKVAVEGQPDTIVQDIENMVRSYIEKPNCIILAISPANQDLATSDAIKISREVDPAGERTIGVLTKIDLMDKGTDAVDVS
;
A
#
# COMPACT_ATOMS: atom_id res chain seq x y z
N MET A 1 -16.60 -18.60 3.64
CA MET A 1 -15.43 -17.71 3.50
C MET A 1 -15.87 -16.25 3.30
N GLU A 2 -16.82 -15.96 2.40
CA GLU A 2 -17.37 -14.60 2.18
C GLU A 2 -17.95 -13.92 3.44
N ASN A 3 -18.67 -14.67 4.29
CA ASN A 3 -19.19 -14.14 5.56
C ASN A 3 -18.10 -13.69 6.54
N LEU A 4 -16.94 -14.38 6.54
CA LEU A 4 -15.81 -14.04 7.43
C LEU A 4 -15.14 -12.75 6.95
N ILE A 5 -14.95 -12.61 5.63
CA ILE A 5 -14.37 -11.42 5.02
C ILE A 5 -15.28 -10.20 5.26
N SER A 6 -16.60 -10.36 5.11
CA SER A 6 -17.56 -9.28 5.42
C SER A 6 -17.50 -8.86 6.90
N LEU A 7 -17.38 -9.82 7.81
CA LEU A 7 -17.25 -9.54 9.25
C LEU A 7 -15.94 -8.83 9.57
N VAL A 8 -14.82 -9.32 9.06
CA VAL A 8 -13.48 -8.70 9.18
C VAL A 8 -13.52 -7.26 8.68
N ASN A 9 -14.15 -7.00 7.52
CA ASN A 9 -14.28 -5.64 6.98
C ASN A 9 -15.14 -4.71 7.85
N LYS A 10 -16.25 -5.21 8.41
CA LYS A 10 -17.08 -4.42 9.33
C LYS A 10 -16.33 -4.07 10.61
N ILE A 11 -15.57 -5.03 11.14
CA ILE A 11 -14.72 -4.83 12.31
C ILE A 11 -13.61 -3.83 12.00
N GLN A 12 -12.87 -4.00 10.90
CA GLN A 12 -11.84 -3.07 10.44
C GLN A 12 -12.38 -1.64 10.36
N ARG A 13 -13.56 -1.44 9.77
CA ARG A 13 -14.23 -0.13 9.70
C ARG A 13 -14.60 0.43 11.06
N ALA A 14 -15.10 -0.41 11.96
CA ALA A 14 -15.44 0.03 13.31
C ALA A 14 -14.18 0.49 14.06
N CYS A 15 -13.09 -0.28 13.98
CA CYS A 15 -11.79 0.10 14.55
C CYS A 15 -11.30 1.44 13.96
N THR A 16 -11.39 1.60 12.64
CA THR A 16 -11.02 2.84 11.95
C THR A 16 -11.87 4.04 12.36
N ALA A 17 -13.18 3.86 12.44
CA ALA A 17 -14.09 4.92 12.85
C ALA A 17 -13.94 5.31 14.33
N LEU A 18 -13.51 4.36 15.18
CA LEU A 18 -13.31 4.56 16.61
C LEU A 18 -11.93 5.12 16.96
N GLY A 19 -11.06 5.36 15.97
CA GLY A 19 -9.70 5.86 16.22
C GLY A 19 -8.78 4.83 16.85
N ASP A 20 -9.08 3.53 16.68
CA ASP A 20 -8.24 2.40 17.14
C ASP A 20 -7.04 2.23 16.18
N HIS A 21 -6.31 3.33 15.97
CA HIS A 21 -5.17 3.49 15.08
C HIS A 21 -4.04 4.14 15.87
N GLY A 22 -3.40 3.37 16.75
CA GLY A 22 -2.06 3.70 17.25
C GLY A 22 -1.94 4.91 18.17
N GLU A 23 -2.99 5.41 18.81
CA GLU A 23 -2.81 6.31 19.96
C GLU A 23 -2.45 5.50 21.21
N ALA A 24 -1.17 5.56 21.60
CA ALA A 24 -0.60 5.38 22.95
C ALA A 24 -1.39 4.55 23.99
N SER A 25 -1.94 3.40 23.61
CA SER A 25 -2.61 2.49 24.55
C SER A 25 -1.91 1.14 24.51
N ALA A 26 -1.74 0.56 25.69
CA ALA A 26 -0.89 -0.60 25.96
C ALA A 26 -1.45 -1.95 25.45
N LEU A 27 -2.48 -1.92 24.58
CA LEU A 27 -3.11 -3.12 24.03
C LEU A 27 -3.03 -3.06 22.49
N PRO A 28 -2.71 -4.18 21.82
CA PRO A 28 -2.78 -4.23 20.36
C PRO A 28 -4.20 -3.88 19.94
N THR A 29 -4.30 -2.90 19.04
CA THR A 29 -5.58 -2.46 18.51
C THR A 29 -6.24 -3.63 17.79
N LEU A 30 -7.56 -3.66 17.75
CA LEU A 30 -8.27 -4.74 17.07
C LEU A 30 -7.99 -4.67 15.56
N TRP A 31 -7.62 -3.48 15.06
CA TRP A 31 -7.00 -3.26 13.75
C TRP A 31 -5.70 -4.06 13.54
N ASP A 32 -4.79 -4.05 14.52
CA ASP A 32 -3.52 -4.79 14.46
C ASP A 32 -3.70 -6.30 14.38
N SER A 33 -4.88 -6.81 14.75
CA SER A 33 -5.20 -8.24 14.73
C SER A 33 -5.85 -8.70 13.41
N LEU A 34 -6.21 -7.78 12.50
CA LEU A 34 -6.94 -8.12 11.27
C LEU A 34 -5.94 -8.34 10.12
N PRO A 35 -6.15 -9.38 9.28
CA PRO A 35 -5.24 -9.67 8.19
C PRO A 35 -5.22 -8.52 7.18
N ALA A 36 -4.01 -8.05 6.86
CA ALA A 36 -3.77 -6.99 5.89
C ALA A 36 -2.73 -7.45 4.86
N ILE A 37 -2.83 -6.94 3.63
CA ILE A 37 -1.82 -7.15 2.60
C ILE A 37 -1.00 -5.87 2.48
N ALA A 38 0.24 -5.90 2.95
CA ALA A 38 1.17 -4.79 2.79
C ALA A 38 1.93 -4.92 1.47
N VAL A 39 1.93 -3.84 0.68
CA VAL A 39 2.63 -3.78 -0.59
C VAL A 39 4.01 -3.18 -0.38
N VAL A 40 5.06 -3.97 -0.61
CA VAL A 40 6.45 -3.56 -0.40
C VAL A 40 7.26 -3.64 -1.68
N GLY A 41 8.21 -2.72 -1.81
CA GLY A 41 9.18 -2.74 -2.90
C GLY A 41 9.85 -1.40 -3.10
N GLY A 42 10.95 -1.42 -3.86
CA GLY A 42 11.75 -0.23 -4.16
C GLY A 42 10.93 0.89 -4.81
N GLN A 43 11.46 2.10 -4.77
CA GLN A 43 10.91 3.22 -5.52
C GLN A 43 10.77 2.86 -7.02
N SER A 44 9.61 3.17 -7.62
CA SER A 44 9.33 2.84 -9.03
C SER A 44 9.28 1.34 -9.37
N SER A 45 9.17 0.44 -8.38
CA SER A 45 8.98 -1.00 -8.63
C SER A 45 7.61 -1.37 -9.23
N GLY A 46 6.68 -0.43 -9.33
CA GLY A 46 5.33 -0.66 -9.87
C GLY A 46 4.25 -0.96 -8.83
N LYS A 47 4.49 -0.64 -7.54
CA LYS A 47 3.49 -0.82 -6.46
C LYS A 47 2.12 -0.24 -6.78
N SER A 48 2.09 1.05 -7.11
CA SER A 48 0.84 1.74 -7.45
C SER A 48 0.17 1.13 -8.67
N SER A 49 0.93 0.69 -9.68
CA SER A 49 0.38 0.01 -10.86
C SER A 49 -0.27 -1.34 -10.53
N VAL A 50 0.32 -2.12 -9.62
CA VAL A 50 -0.26 -3.38 -9.16
C VAL A 50 -1.57 -3.13 -8.41
N LEU A 51 -1.60 -2.13 -7.53
CA LEU A 51 -2.82 -1.73 -6.81
C LEU A 51 -3.92 -1.24 -7.75
N GLU A 52 -3.58 -0.37 -8.71
CA GLU A 52 -4.52 0.13 -9.71
C GLU A 52 -5.06 -0.99 -10.60
N SER A 53 -4.23 -2.00 -10.93
CA SER A 53 -4.66 -3.20 -11.67
C SER A 53 -5.65 -4.06 -10.88
N ILE A 54 -5.44 -4.23 -9.57
CA ILE A 54 -6.38 -4.94 -8.68
C ILE A 54 -7.73 -4.23 -8.62
N VAL A 55 -7.73 -2.89 -8.62
CA VAL A 55 -8.95 -2.08 -8.61
C VAL A 55 -9.57 -1.93 -10.00
N GLY A 56 -8.77 -2.08 -11.06
CA GLY A 56 -9.16 -1.82 -12.45
C GLY A 56 -9.30 -0.32 -12.77
N LYS A 57 -8.73 0.56 -11.95
CA LYS A 57 -8.85 2.01 -12.09
C LYS A 57 -7.58 2.76 -11.72
N ASP A 58 -7.43 3.90 -12.37
CA ASP A 58 -6.37 4.86 -12.14
C ASP A 58 -6.79 5.85 -11.04
N PHE A 59 -6.17 5.77 -9.86
CA PHE A 59 -6.53 6.61 -8.71
C PHE A 59 -5.36 6.95 -7.80
N LEU A 60 -4.20 6.29 -7.97
CA LEU A 60 -3.00 6.61 -7.21
C LEU A 60 -2.22 7.72 -7.92
N PRO A 61 -1.57 8.62 -7.16
CA PRO A 61 -0.72 9.64 -7.76
C PRO A 61 0.47 8.99 -8.48
N ARG A 62 0.92 9.63 -9.56
CA ARG A 62 2.07 9.21 -10.37
C ARG A 62 2.99 10.41 -10.56
N GLY A 63 4.29 10.21 -10.49
CA GLY A 63 5.28 11.29 -10.62
C GLY A 63 6.72 10.80 -10.50
N SER A 64 7.66 11.73 -10.69
CA SER A 64 9.08 11.51 -10.42
C SER A 64 9.40 11.79 -8.96
N GLY A 65 10.34 11.04 -8.37
CA GLY A 65 10.67 11.14 -6.94
C GLY A 65 9.78 10.27 -6.04
N ILE A 66 9.73 10.59 -4.75
CA ILE A 66 8.90 9.86 -3.78
C ILE A 66 7.46 10.35 -3.91
N VAL A 67 6.63 9.55 -4.58
CA VAL A 67 5.23 9.88 -4.83
C VAL A 67 4.38 9.51 -3.61
N THR A 68 4.45 8.25 -3.17
CA THR A 68 3.80 7.79 -1.94
C THR A 68 4.65 8.21 -0.74
N ARG A 69 4.24 9.28 -0.04
CA ARG A 69 4.91 9.81 1.17
C ARG A 69 4.22 9.45 2.48
N ARG A 70 3.02 8.87 2.40
CA ARG A 70 2.22 8.40 3.53
C ARG A 70 1.72 6.99 3.21
N PRO A 71 1.56 6.11 4.22
CA PRO A 71 0.84 4.85 4.03
C PRO A 71 -0.58 5.13 3.51
N LEU A 72 -1.03 4.36 2.52
CA LEU A 72 -2.42 4.40 2.07
C LEU A 72 -3.08 3.07 2.43
N VAL A 73 -3.99 3.12 3.40
CA VAL A 73 -4.84 2.00 3.77
C VAL A 73 -6.04 2.00 2.82
N LEU A 74 -6.01 1.09 1.86
CA LEU A 74 -7.03 0.91 0.84
C LEU A 74 -7.95 -0.26 1.20
N GLN A 75 -9.21 0.04 1.45
CA GLN A 75 -10.24 -0.95 1.70
C GLN A 75 -11.14 -1.08 0.46
N LEU A 76 -11.15 -2.27 -0.12
CA LEU A 76 -12.01 -2.62 -1.24
C LEU A 76 -13.27 -3.28 -0.72
N HIS A 77 -14.42 -2.82 -1.20
CA HIS A 77 -15.74 -3.29 -0.83
C HIS A 77 -16.49 -3.74 -2.07
N LYS A 78 -16.80 -5.04 -2.11
CA LYS A 78 -17.66 -5.57 -3.16
C LYS A 78 -19.07 -5.02 -2.96
N SER A 79 -19.57 -4.28 -3.95
CA SER A 79 -20.97 -3.83 -4.01
C SER A 79 -21.81 -4.75 -4.89
N ASP A 80 -23.12 -4.64 -4.79
CA ASP A 80 -24.04 -5.41 -5.63
C ASP A 80 -23.87 -5.06 -7.12
N GLU A 81 -24.10 -6.04 -7.99
CA GLU A 81 -24.03 -5.85 -9.45
C GLU A 81 -24.97 -4.72 -9.91
N GLY A 82 -24.46 -3.85 -10.78
CA GLY A 82 -25.19 -2.65 -11.27
C GLY A 82 -25.15 -1.44 -10.32
N SER A 83 -24.55 -1.56 -9.14
CA SER A 83 -24.32 -0.41 -8.25
C SER A 83 -23.29 0.55 -8.85
N ARG A 84 -23.50 1.86 -8.65
CA ARG A 84 -22.51 2.87 -9.04
C ARG A 84 -21.28 2.78 -8.15
N GLU A 85 -20.11 2.75 -8.78
CA GLU A 85 -18.83 2.73 -8.09
C GLU A 85 -18.54 4.10 -7.47
N TYR A 86 -18.02 4.10 -6.25
CA TYR A 86 -17.61 5.32 -5.56
C TYR A 86 -16.51 5.04 -4.55
N ALA A 87 -15.82 6.10 -4.13
CA ALA A 87 -14.83 6.06 -3.08
C ALA A 87 -15.17 7.05 -1.95
N GLU A 88 -14.74 6.74 -0.74
CA GLU A 88 -14.91 7.57 0.45
C GLU A 88 -13.57 7.63 1.20
N PHE A 89 -13.18 8.83 1.63
CA PHE A 89 -12.05 9.01 2.52
C PHE A 89 -12.52 9.16 3.96
N LEU A 90 -11.76 8.60 4.90
CA LEU A 90 -12.08 8.74 6.32
C LEU A 90 -12.03 10.20 6.79
N HIS A 91 -11.04 10.96 6.32
CA HIS A 91 -10.85 12.37 6.69
C HIS A 91 -11.89 13.31 6.05
N LEU A 92 -12.64 12.83 5.04
CA LEU A 92 -13.75 13.55 4.40
C LEU A 92 -15.07 12.79 4.56
N GLN A 93 -15.52 12.71 5.81
CA GLN A 93 -16.78 12.05 6.15
C GLN A 93 -17.95 12.61 5.31
N ARG A 94 -18.79 11.70 4.81
CA ARG A 94 -20.00 11.98 3.99
C ARG A 94 -19.73 12.53 2.58
N LYS A 95 -18.49 12.59 2.11
CA LYS A 95 -18.16 12.93 0.72
C LYS A 95 -17.88 11.67 -0.08
N ARG A 96 -18.69 11.43 -1.11
CA ARG A 96 -18.50 10.34 -2.08
C ARG A 96 -17.83 10.87 -3.34
N PHE A 97 -16.81 10.16 -3.78
CA PHE A 97 -16.08 10.44 -5.00
C PHE A 97 -16.48 9.41 -6.06
N THR A 98 -17.10 9.86 -7.15
CA THR A 98 -17.39 9.00 -8.31
C THR A 98 -16.34 9.14 -9.42
N ASP A 99 -15.60 10.25 -9.41
CA ASP A 99 -14.46 10.49 -10.29
C ASP A 99 -13.15 10.11 -9.58
N PHE A 100 -12.45 9.12 -10.11
CA PHE A 100 -11.19 8.62 -9.55
C PHE A 100 -10.01 9.57 -9.81
N SER A 101 -10.14 10.50 -10.77
CA SER A 101 -9.20 11.61 -10.92
C SER A 101 -9.25 12.56 -9.72
N ALA A 102 -10.46 12.79 -9.18
CA ALA A 102 -10.65 13.55 -7.95
C ALA A 102 -10.15 12.79 -6.71
N VAL A 103 -10.28 11.46 -6.68
CA VAL A 103 -9.66 10.61 -5.64
C VAL A 103 -8.14 10.77 -5.65
N ARG A 104 -7.51 10.66 -6.83
CA ARG A 104 -6.07 10.87 -7.00
C ARG A 104 -5.62 12.23 -6.49
N LYS A 105 -6.35 13.28 -6.88
CA LYS A 105 -6.06 14.65 -6.45
C LYS A 105 -6.18 14.79 -4.92
N GLU A 106 -7.23 14.22 -4.33
CA GLU A 106 -7.43 14.26 -2.87
C GLU A 106 -6.31 13.55 -2.11
N ILE A 107 -5.82 12.40 -2.58
CA ILE A 107 -4.65 11.72 -1.98
C ILE A 107 -3.43 12.66 -1.97
N GLN A 108 -3.20 13.36 -3.09
CA GLN A 108 -2.10 14.30 -3.22
C GLN A 108 -2.27 15.50 -2.29
N ASP A 109 -3.43 16.14 -2.31
CA ASP A 109 -3.76 17.33 -1.51
C ASP A 109 -3.67 17.02 0.00
N GLU A 110 -4.16 15.87 0.44
CA GLU A 110 -4.10 15.44 1.84
C GLU A 110 -2.68 15.02 2.26
N THR A 111 -1.89 14.47 1.34
CA THR A 111 -0.46 14.22 1.60
C THR A 111 0.29 15.53 1.77
N ASP A 112 0.09 16.50 0.87
CA ASP A 112 0.77 17.80 0.90
C ASP A 112 0.36 18.65 2.12
N ARG A 113 -0.88 18.52 2.59
CA ARG A 113 -1.35 19.18 3.82
C ARG A 113 -0.57 18.71 5.05
N GLU A 114 -0.29 17.41 5.14
CA GLU A 114 0.36 16.80 6.32
C GLU A 114 1.88 16.93 6.26
N THR A 115 2.50 16.65 5.11
CA THR A 115 3.97 16.64 4.98
C THR A 115 4.57 17.99 4.61
N GLY A 116 3.71 18.97 4.28
CA GLY A 116 4.11 20.21 3.64
C GLY A 116 4.66 19.99 2.22
N GLN A 117 5.16 21.08 1.63
CA GLN A 117 5.83 21.06 0.31
C GLN A 117 7.29 20.54 0.39
N THR A 118 7.84 20.49 1.59
CA THR A 118 9.10 19.78 1.86
C THR A 118 8.84 18.29 1.68
N LYS A 119 9.68 17.57 0.94
CA LYS A 119 9.50 16.16 0.52
C LYS A 119 9.60 15.14 1.68
N GLN A 120 9.10 15.51 2.86
CA GLN A 120 9.04 14.70 4.07
C GLN A 120 7.99 13.59 3.92
N ILE A 121 8.11 12.58 4.77
CA ILE A 121 7.14 11.48 4.89
C ILE A 121 6.38 11.62 6.21
N SER A 122 5.20 11.03 6.28
CA SER A 122 4.45 10.90 7.54
C SER A 122 3.98 9.46 7.69
N SER A 123 4.09 8.92 8.91
CA SER A 123 3.60 7.58 9.26
C SER A 123 2.08 7.53 9.42
N VAL A 124 1.41 8.69 9.45
CA VAL A 124 -0.04 8.80 9.58
C VAL A 124 -0.71 8.34 8.28
N PRO A 125 -1.48 7.22 8.30
CA PRO A 125 -2.07 6.67 7.10
C PRO A 125 -3.20 7.54 6.53
N ILE A 126 -3.40 7.48 5.22
CA ILE A 126 -4.63 7.92 4.55
C ILE A 126 -5.54 6.71 4.42
N HIS A 127 -6.79 6.82 4.86
CA HIS A 127 -7.77 5.75 4.76
C HIS A 127 -8.73 6.01 3.61
N LEU A 128 -8.74 5.09 2.64
CA LEU A 128 -9.56 5.15 1.43
C LEU A 128 -10.39 3.87 1.32
N SER A 129 -11.71 4.02 1.22
CA SER A 129 -12.65 2.94 0.89
C SER A 129 -13.11 3.06 -0.55
N ILE A 130 -12.98 2.01 -1.35
CA ILE A 130 -13.53 1.92 -2.71
C ILE A 130 -14.64 0.88 -2.73
N TYR A 131 -15.80 1.26 -3.24
CA TYR A 131 -16.97 0.41 -3.41
C TYR A 131 -17.16 0.14 -4.90
N SER A 132 -17.11 -1.14 -5.29
CA SER A 132 -17.26 -1.55 -6.68
C SER A 132 -17.79 -2.98 -6.80
N PRO A 133 -18.60 -3.31 -7.82
CA PRO A 133 -19.02 -4.69 -8.07
C PRO A 133 -17.88 -5.55 -8.63
N ASN A 134 -16.83 -4.91 -9.16
CA ASN A 134 -15.71 -5.54 -9.85
C ASN A 134 -14.54 -5.89 -8.92
N VAL A 135 -14.63 -5.54 -7.63
CA VAL A 135 -13.58 -5.81 -6.64
C VAL A 135 -14.01 -6.88 -5.65
N VAL A 136 -13.03 -7.50 -5.00
CA VAL A 136 -13.27 -8.34 -3.83
C VAL A 136 -13.17 -7.51 -2.55
N ASN A 137 -13.77 -8.04 -1.48
CA ASN A 137 -13.61 -7.46 -0.16
C ASN A 137 -12.17 -7.71 0.34
N LEU A 138 -11.34 -6.68 0.38
CA LEU A 138 -9.90 -6.79 0.68
C LEU A 138 -9.33 -5.51 1.27
N THR A 139 -8.35 -5.62 2.17
CA THR A 139 -7.61 -4.47 2.70
C THR A 139 -6.15 -4.56 2.27
N LEU A 140 -5.71 -3.54 1.54
CA LEU A 140 -4.36 -3.36 1.02
C LEU A 140 -3.73 -2.15 1.71
N VAL A 141 -2.44 -2.22 2.00
CA VAL A 141 -1.68 -1.09 2.51
C VAL A 141 -0.58 -0.76 1.51
N ASP A 142 -0.70 0.36 0.80
CA ASP A 142 0.39 0.91 0.00
C ASP A 142 1.37 1.62 0.93
N LEU A 143 2.66 1.30 0.79
CA LEU A 143 3.71 1.87 1.61
C LEU A 143 4.68 2.66 0.73
N PRO A 144 5.32 3.72 1.28
CA PRO A 144 6.40 4.41 0.59
C PRO A 144 7.46 3.44 0.06
N GLY A 145 7.96 3.72 -1.16
CA GLY A 145 8.96 2.86 -1.77
C GLY A 145 10.31 2.98 -1.09
N LEU A 146 10.95 1.85 -0.84
CA LEU A 146 12.32 1.81 -0.32
C LEU A 146 13.26 2.58 -1.27
N THR A 147 14.05 3.50 -0.71
CA THR A 147 15.03 4.31 -1.44
C THR A 147 16.41 4.11 -0.82
N LYS A 148 17.45 4.21 -1.63
CA LYS A 148 18.86 4.07 -1.19
C LYS A 148 19.54 5.43 -0.99
N VAL A 149 18.93 6.51 -1.48
CA VAL A 149 19.49 7.86 -1.46
C VAL A 149 18.43 8.88 -1.08
N ALA A 150 18.81 9.85 -0.26
CA ALA A 150 18.01 11.04 -0.01
C ALA A 150 18.11 11.97 -1.24
N VAL A 151 16.99 12.53 -1.68
CA VAL A 151 17.00 13.59 -2.70
C VAL A 151 17.07 14.97 -2.05
N GLU A 152 17.50 15.98 -2.81
CA GLU A 152 17.63 17.35 -2.33
C GLU A 152 16.32 17.85 -1.67
N GLY A 153 16.45 18.35 -0.43
CA GLY A 153 15.35 18.79 0.42
C GLY A 153 14.78 17.73 1.38
N GLN A 154 15.32 16.52 1.41
CA GLN A 154 14.95 15.47 2.39
C GLN A 154 15.97 15.39 3.53
N PRO A 155 15.54 14.97 4.74
CA PRO A 155 16.47 14.70 5.83
C PRO A 155 17.35 13.48 5.50
N ASP A 156 18.58 13.45 6.02
CA ASP A 156 19.49 12.33 5.84
C ASP A 156 18.94 11.01 6.41
N THR A 157 17.99 11.10 7.36
CA THR A 157 17.31 9.95 7.98
C THR A 157 16.22 9.33 7.12
N ILE A 158 15.82 9.95 6.01
CA ILE A 158 14.63 9.56 5.22
C ILE A 158 14.63 8.10 4.79
N VAL A 159 15.81 7.56 4.45
CA VAL A 159 16.00 6.16 4.07
C VAL A 159 15.60 5.24 5.21
N GLN A 160 16.12 5.52 6.41
CA GLN A 160 15.83 4.74 7.61
C GLN A 160 14.37 4.93 8.06
N ASP A 161 13.84 6.15 7.94
CA ASP A 161 12.46 6.45 8.32
C ASP A 161 11.45 5.69 7.44
N ILE A 162 11.70 5.60 6.13
CA ILE A 162 10.89 4.78 5.22
C ILE A 162 11.02 3.30 5.58
N GLU A 163 12.24 2.81 5.82
CA GLU A 163 12.46 1.41 6.17
C GLU A 163 11.73 1.03 7.47
N ASN A 164 11.87 1.86 8.52
CA ASN A 164 11.20 1.67 9.80
C ASN A 164 9.67 1.70 9.64
N MET A 165 9.16 2.63 8.82
CA MET A 165 7.74 2.70 8.50
C MET A 165 7.27 1.41 7.83
N VAL A 166 7.97 0.93 6.81
CA VAL A 166 7.61 -0.33 6.14
C VAL A 166 7.65 -1.50 7.12
N ARG A 167 8.74 -1.65 7.89
CA ARG A 167 8.92 -2.69 8.91
C ARG A 167 7.75 -2.73 9.90
N SER A 168 7.30 -1.58 10.39
CA SER A 168 6.20 -1.51 11.36
C SER A 168 4.89 -2.13 10.88
N TYR A 169 4.67 -2.25 9.57
CA TYR A 169 3.53 -2.96 8.99
C TYR A 169 3.82 -4.45 8.75
N ILE A 170 4.99 -4.77 8.19
CA ILE A 170 5.31 -6.15 7.74
C ILE A 170 5.85 -7.08 8.84
N GLU A 171 6.31 -6.54 9.97
CA GLU A 171 6.71 -7.33 11.14
C GLU A 171 5.51 -7.99 11.83
N LYS A 172 4.29 -7.50 11.60
CA LYS A 172 3.07 -8.07 12.16
C LYS A 172 2.83 -9.47 11.56
N PRO A 173 2.63 -10.52 12.38
CA PRO A 173 2.54 -11.91 11.91
C PRO A 173 1.30 -12.18 11.04
N ASN A 174 0.24 -11.39 11.21
CA ASN A 174 -1.00 -11.43 10.44
C ASN A 174 -0.96 -10.56 9.16
N CYS A 175 0.20 -10.00 8.81
CA CYS A 175 0.38 -9.26 7.57
C CYS A 175 0.92 -10.17 6.46
N ILE A 176 0.19 -10.25 5.35
CA ILE A 176 0.68 -10.83 4.10
C ILE A 176 1.55 -9.77 3.41
N ILE A 177 2.72 -10.17 2.93
CA ILE A 177 3.68 -9.29 2.28
C ILE A 177 3.57 -9.50 0.76
N LEU A 178 3.16 -8.47 0.03
CA LEU A 178 3.21 -8.45 -1.42
C LEU A 178 4.53 -7.81 -1.86
N ALA A 179 5.54 -8.65 -2.12
CA ALA A 179 6.90 -8.22 -2.45
C ALA A 179 7.05 -7.95 -3.96
N ILE A 180 6.99 -6.67 -4.33
CA ILE A 180 7.00 -6.22 -5.72
C ILE A 180 8.43 -5.94 -6.19
N SER A 181 8.90 -6.75 -7.15
CA SER A 181 10.23 -6.64 -7.75
C SER A 181 10.10 -6.42 -9.26
N PRO A 182 10.81 -5.44 -9.85
CA PRO A 182 10.81 -5.26 -11.29
C PRO A 182 11.72 -6.28 -11.98
N ALA A 183 11.27 -6.87 -13.08
CA ALA A 183 11.98 -7.91 -13.84
C ALA A 183 13.19 -7.38 -14.62
N ASN A 184 13.23 -6.08 -14.88
CA ASN A 184 14.33 -5.43 -15.58
C ASN A 184 15.54 -5.13 -14.67
N GLN A 185 15.54 -5.66 -13.45
CA GLN A 185 16.64 -5.57 -12.49
C GLN A 185 16.91 -6.96 -11.93
N ASP A 186 18.15 -7.20 -11.51
CA ASP A 186 18.52 -8.46 -10.87
C ASP A 186 17.73 -8.65 -9.56
N LEU A 187 17.02 -9.78 -9.47
CA LEU A 187 16.21 -10.15 -8.32
C LEU A 187 17.04 -10.24 -7.04
N ALA A 188 18.32 -10.59 -7.14
CA ALA A 188 19.26 -10.61 -6.01
C ALA A 188 19.46 -9.24 -5.36
N THR A 189 19.18 -8.15 -6.10
CA THR A 189 19.29 -6.77 -5.61
C THR A 189 17.96 -6.17 -5.15
N SER A 190 16.88 -6.96 -5.17
CA SER A 190 15.54 -6.49 -4.82
C SER A 190 15.42 -6.16 -3.34
N ASP A 191 15.17 -4.87 -3.06
CA ASP A 191 14.88 -4.40 -1.71
C ASP A 191 13.61 -5.04 -1.13
N ALA A 192 12.65 -5.42 -1.99
CA ALA A 192 11.41 -6.08 -1.60
C ALA A 192 11.67 -7.49 -1.04
N ILE A 193 12.59 -8.23 -1.67
CA ILE A 193 12.95 -9.59 -1.26
C ILE A 193 13.85 -9.57 -0.03
N LYS A 194 14.79 -8.63 0.02
CA LYS A 194 15.64 -8.43 1.19
C LYS A 194 14.78 -8.22 2.43
N ILE A 195 13.90 -7.21 2.41
CA ILE A 195 13.10 -6.86 3.58
C ILE A 195 12.08 -7.94 3.94
N SER A 196 11.48 -8.62 2.96
CA SER A 196 10.53 -9.70 3.22
C SER A 196 11.20 -10.91 3.87
N ARG A 197 12.39 -11.32 3.40
CA ARG A 197 13.15 -12.43 4.02
C ARG A 197 13.63 -12.11 5.43
N GLU A 198 13.89 -10.85 5.76
CA GLU A 198 14.28 -10.46 7.11
C GLU A 198 13.14 -10.63 8.13
N VAL A 199 11.89 -10.37 7.73
CA VAL A 199 10.72 -10.47 8.63
C VAL A 199 9.91 -11.76 8.45
N ASP A 200 10.09 -12.46 7.35
CA ASP A 200 9.48 -13.75 7.01
C ASP A 200 10.51 -14.69 6.34
N PRO A 201 11.47 -15.24 7.11
CA PRO A 201 12.54 -16.08 6.55
C PRO A 201 12.04 -17.37 5.91
N ALA A 202 10.90 -17.90 6.40
CA ALA A 202 10.28 -19.11 5.87
C ALA A 202 9.46 -18.84 4.59
N GLY A 203 9.12 -17.58 4.32
CA GLY A 203 8.32 -17.18 3.15
C GLY A 203 6.86 -17.62 3.23
N GLU A 204 6.33 -17.91 4.42
CA GLU A 204 4.98 -18.47 4.60
C GLU A 204 3.88 -17.45 4.29
N ARG A 205 4.19 -16.17 4.41
CA ARG A 205 3.24 -15.04 4.24
C ARG A 205 3.73 -14.03 3.21
N THR A 206 4.71 -14.39 2.39
CA THR A 206 5.27 -13.54 1.34
C THR A 206 4.85 -14.01 -0.05
N ILE A 207 4.24 -13.13 -0.82
CA ILE A 207 3.89 -13.34 -2.22
C ILE A 207 4.80 -12.44 -3.07
N GLY A 208 5.65 -13.06 -3.88
CA GLY A 208 6.47 -12.35 -4.86
C GLY A 208 5.65 -11.93 -6.08
N VAL A 209 5.77 -10.66 -6.49
CA VAL A 209 5.16 -10.13 -7.71
C VAL A 209 6.24 -9.55 -8.59
N LEU A 210 6.37 -10.08 -9.80
CA LEU A 210 7.31 -9.61 -10.80
C LEU A 210 6.61 -8.63 -11.76
N THR A 211 7.12 -7.40 -11.86
CA THR A 211 6.58 -6.34 -12.74
C THR A 211 7.54 -6.01 -13.88
N LYS A 212 7.15 -5.19 -14.86
CA LYS A 212 8.04 -4.69 -15.94
C LYS A 212 8.72 -5.81 -16.76
N ILE A 213 8.06 -6.95 -16.92
CA ILE A 213 8.56 -8.09 -17.71
C ILE A 213 8.76 -7.69 -19.17
N ASP A 214 7.94 -6.78 -19.67
CA ASP A 214 8.04 -6.18 -21.00
C ASP A 214 9.33 -5.36 -21.22
N LEU A 215 9.99 -4.93 -20.15
CA LEU A 215 11.21 -4.12 -20.18
C LEU A 215 12.48 -4.94 -19.93
N MET A 216 12.40 -6.27 -19.95
CA MET A 216 13.56 -7.14 -19.83
C MET A 216 14.47 -7.04 -21.05
N ASP A 217 15.79 -7.17 -20.82
CA ASP A 217 16.78 -7.15 -21.89
C ASP A 217 16.57 -8.33 -22.83
N LYS A 218 16.69 -8.08 -24.13
CA LYS A 218 16.54 -9.13 -25.15
C LYS A 218 17.57 -10.23 -24.91
N GLY A 219 17.08 -11.45 -24.67
CA GLY A 219 17.91 -12.62 -24.35
C GLY A 219 17.92 -13.01 -22.87
N THR A 220 17.19 -12.29 -22.01
CA THR A 220 16.89 -12.68 -20.62
C THR A 220 15.44 -13.14 -20.50
N ASP A 221 15.17 -14.08 -19.60
CA ASP A 221 13.81 -14.51 -19.23
C ASP A 221 13.66 -14.63 -17.71
N ALA A 222 12.41 -14.67 -17.26
CA ALA A 222 12.05 -14.80 -15.86
C ALA A 222 11.68 -16.25 -15.47
N VAL A 223 12.05 -17.24 -16.30
CA VAL A 223 11.70 -18.65 -16.09
C VAL A 223 12.73 -19.30 -15.16
N ASP A 224 14.02 -18.96 -15.31
CA ASP A 224 15.10 -19.42 -14.43
C ASP A 224 15.32 -18.47 -13.24
N VAL A 225 14.34 -18.43 -12.33
CA VAL A 225 14.52 -17.84 -10.99
C VAL A 225 14.86 -18.96 -10.01
N SER A 226 16.12 -19.44 -10.06
CA SER A 226 16.64 -20.48 -9.15
C SER A 226 17.23 -19.92 -7.87
#